data_AF-K1IM57-F1
#
_entry.id   AF-K1IM57-F1
#
_cell.length_a   1.000
_cell.length_b   1.000
_cell.length_c   1.000
_cell.angle_alpha   90.00
_cell.angle_beta   90.00
_cell.angle_gamma   90.00
#
_symmetry.space_group_name_H-M   'P 1'
#
loop_
_entity.id
_entity.type
_entity.pdbx_description
1 polymer ?
#
loop_
_entity_poly.entity_id
_entity_poly.type
_entity_poly.pdbx_seq_one_letter_code
_entity_poly.pdbx_strand_id
1 'polypeptide(L)'
;MIKVLFFAQVRELVACDELSLPCDYATAEALRAALSERGDKWALALEAGKLLVAVNQTLVPLDTPINDGDEVAFFPPVTGG
;
A
#
# COMPACT_ATOMS: atom_id res chain seq x y z
N MET A 1 7.08 10.36 -9.87
CA MET A 1 7.16 9.60 -8.60
C MET A 1 5.76 9.29 -8.11
N ILE A 2 5.55 8.17 -7.42
CA ILE A 2 4.35 7.91 -6.62
C ILE A 2 4.64 8.14 -5.13
N LYS A 3 3.62 8.50 -4.38
CA LYS A 3 3.65 8.60 -2.92
C LYS A 3 2.95 7.38 -2.34
N VAL A 4 3.59 6.66 -1.42
CA VAL A 4 3.00 5.50 -0.74
C VAL A 4 2.84 5.81 0.74
N LEU A 5 1.63 5.65 1.26
CA LEU A 5 1.29 5.90 2.67
C LEU A 5 0.92 4.59 3.37
N PHE A 6 1.26 4.48 4.65
CA PHE A 6 0.87 3.37 5.50
C PHE A 6 0.14 3.87 6.74
N PHE A 7 -0.92 3.18 7.16
CA PHE A 7 -1.70 3.57 8.34
C PHE A 7 -1.87 2.43 9.35
N ALA A 8 -2.21 2.80 10.59
CA ALA A 8 -2.54 1.89 11.69
C ALA A 8 -1.52 0.73 11.83
N GLN A 9 -1.99 -0.50 11.98
CA GLN A 9 -1.13 -1.67 12.17
C GLN A 9 -0.15 -1.90 11.00
N VAL A 10 -0.54 -1.57 9.76
CA VAL A 10 0.36 -1.70 8.60
C VAL A 10 1.58 -0.82 8.81
N ARG A 11 1.36 0.45 9.16
CA ARG A 11 2.42 1.43 9.47
C ARG A 11 3.33 0.99 10.60
N GLU A 12 2.75 0.47 11.68
CA GLU A 12 3.51 -0.01 12.85
C GLU A 12 4.41 -1.19 12.49
N LEU A 13 3.92 -2.13 11.69
CA LEU A 13 4.69 -3.29 11.24
C LEU A 13 5.82 -2.89 10.28
N VAL A 14 5.54 -2.02 9.30
CA VAL A 14 6.56 -1.55 8.35
C VAL A 14 7.51 -0.51 8.95
N ALA A 15 7.16 0.05 10.11
CA ALA A 15 7.90 1.12 10.81
C ALA A 15 8.21 2.32 9.90
N CYS A 16 7.25 2.70 9.08
CA CYS A 16 7.39 3.71 8.03
C CYS A 16 6.04 4.39 7.78
N ASP A 17 5.97 5.72 7.88
CA ASP A 17 4.74 6.47 7.59
C ASP A 17 4.50 6.59 6.07
N GLU A 18 5.56 6.89 5.30
CA GLU A 18 5.47 7.10 3.86
C GLU A 18 6.74 6.76 3.09
N LEU A 19 6.60 6.49 1.79
CA LEU A 19 7.69 6.34 0.83
C LEU A 19 7.42 7.17 -0.42
N SER A 20 8.48 7.60 -1.09
CA SER A 20 8.42 8.09 -2.46
C SER A 20 9.18 7.15 -3.38
N LEU A 21 8.52 6.62 -4.40
CA LEU A 21 9.06 5.61 -5.31
C LEU A 21 8.88 6.05 -6.77
N PRO A 22 9.73 5.59 -7.70
CA PRO A 22 9.44 5.65 -9.13
C PRO A 22 8.13 4.90 -9.45
N CYS A 23 7.40 5.35 -10.48
CA CYS A 23 6.17 4.69 -10.92
C CYS A 23 6.47 3.49 -11.83
N ASP A 24 7.23 2.52 -11.33
CA ASP A 24 7.65 1.32 -12.09
C ASP A 24 6.64 0.16 -11.98
N TYR A 25 5.53 0.36 -11.27
CA TYR A 25 4.53 -0.66 -11.00
C TYR A 25 3.24 -0.36 -11.77
N ALA A 26 2.72 -1.35 -12.49
CA ALA A 26 1.51 -1.15 -13.30
C ALA A 26 0.23 -1.00 -12.47
N THR A 27 0.17 -1.63 -11.29
CA THR A 27 -1.03 -1.68 -10.44
C THR A 27 -0.66 -1.59 -8.95
N ALA A 28 -1.66 -1.30 -8.11
CA ALA A 28 -1.49 -1.32 -6.65
C ALA A 28 -1.05 -2.71 -6.13
N GLU A 29 -1.48 -3.80 -6.76
CA GLU A 29 -1.08 -5.17 -6.42
C GLU A 29 0.39 -5.42 -6.76
N ALA A 30 0.86 -4.94 -7.93
CA ALA A 30 2.27 -5.04 -8.31
C ALA A 30 3.16 -4.27 -7.32
N LEU A 31 2.72 -3.08 -6.89
CA LEU A 31 3.39 -2.32 -5.84
C LEU A 31 3.38 -3.06 -4.49
N ARG A 32 2.23 -3.57 -4.05
CA ARG A 32 2.08 -4.34 -2.80
C ARG A 32 3.02 -5.55 -2.76
N ALA A 33 3.05 -6.32 -3.84
CA ALA A 33 3.91 -7.48 -3.98
C ALA A 33 5.40 -7.10 -3.85
N ALA A 34 5.85 -6.07 -4.58
CA ALA A 34 7.22 -5.59 -4.51
C ALA A 34 7.61 -5.05 -3.12
N LEU A 35 6.68 -4.37 -2.43
CA LEU A 35 6.91 -3.89 -1.07
C LEU A 35 6.98 -5.04 -0.05
N SER A 36 6.21 -6.12 -0.26
CA SER A 36 6.19 -7.30 0.62
C SER A 36 7.53 -8.03 0.65
N GLU A 37 8.35 -7.91 -0.40
CA GLU A 37 9.67 -8.54 -0.51
C GLU A 37 10.76 -7.87 0.36
N ARG A 38 10.45 -6.74 1.02
CA ARG A 38 11.42 -6.00 1.86
C ARG A 38 11.72 -6.65 3.21
N GLY A 39 11.07 -7.77 3.52
CA GLY A 39 11.31 -8.60 4.69
C GLY A 39 10.03 -9.05 5.40
N ASP A 40 10.17 -9.93 6.38
CA ASP A 40 9.04 -10.63 7.01
C ASP A 40 7.97 -9.70 7.58
N LYS A 41 8.37 -8.57 8.17
CA LYS A 41 7.42 -7.57 8.69
C LYS A 41 6.60 -6.92 7.57
N TRP A 42 7.22 -6.66 6.42
CA TRP A 42 6.54 -6.09 5.25
C TRP A 42 5.60 -7.10 4.62
N ALA A 43 6.05 -8.36 4.48
CA ALA A 43 5.21 -9.45 4.00
C ALA A 43 3.97 -9.66 4.89
N LEU A 44 4.16 -9.63 6.21
CA LEU A 44 3.07 -9.73 7.18
C LEU A 44 2.11 -8.53 7.11
N ALA A 45 2.65 -7.30 7.03
CA ALA A 45 1.85 -6.08 6.99
C ALA A 45 1.01 -5.95 5.72
N LEU A 46 1.50 -6.49 4.60
CA LEU A 46 0.91 -6.31 3.27
C LEU A 46 0.23 -7.57 2.74
N GLU A 47 -0.21 -8.47 3.63
CA GLU A 47 -0.93 -9.68 3.26
C GLU A 47 -2.26 -9.34 2.55
N ALA A 48 -2.40 -9.75 1.28
CA ALA A 48 -3.48 -9.30 0.40
C ALA A 48 -4.89 -9.60 0.92
N GLY A 49 -5.10 -10.72 1.62
CA GLY A 49 -6.44 -11.18 2.01
C GLY A 49 -7.19 -10.27 2.98
N LYS A 50 -6.50 -9.32 3.62
CA LYS A 50 -7.09 -8.38 4.59
C LYS A 50 -6.69 -6.93 4.35
N LEU A 51 -5.87 -6.65 3.34
CA LEU A 51 -5.35 -5.31 3.10
C LEU A 51 -6.34 -4.48 2.28
N LEU A 52 -6.61 -3.27 2.73
CA LEU A 52 -7.30 -2.27 1.93
C LEU A 52 -6.27 -1.37 1.24
N VAL A 53 -6.62 -0.92 0.03
CA VAL A 53 -5.84 0.07 -0.70
C VAL A 53 -6.73 1.23 -1.14
N ALA A 54 -6.16 2.43 -1.11
CA ALA A 54 -6.74 3.60 -1.75
C ALA A 54 -5.74 4.19 -2.74
N VAL A 55 -6.26 4.67 -3.88
CA VAL A 55 -5.51 5.48 -4.84
C VAL A 55 -6.19 6.83 -4.90
N ASN A 56 -5.43 7.91 -4.70
CA ASN A 56 -5.93 9.28 -4.66
C ASN A 56 -7.17 9.43 -3.75
N GLN A 57 -7.01 8.96 -2.50
CA GLN A 57 -8.03 9.02 -1.42
C GLN A 57 -9.33 8.25 -1.70
N THR A 58 -9.36 7.43 -2.75
CA THR A 58 -10.52 6.61 -3.10
C THR A 58 -10.17 5.14 -2.86
N LEU A 59 -11.02 4.42 -2.12
CA LEU A 59 -10.85 2.98 -1.90
C LEU A 59 -11.08 2.23 -3.21
N VAL A 60 -10.12 1.39 -3.59
CA VAL A 60 -10.12 0.70 -4.89
C VAL A 60 -9.71 -0.76 -4.75
N PRO A 61 -10.03 -1.62 -5.73
CA PRO A 61 -9.46 -2.95 -5.84
C PRO A 61 -7.92 -2.94 -5.98
N LEU A 62 -7.24 -3.98 -5.50
CA LEU A 62 -5.78 -4.10 -5.59
C LEU A 62 -5.25 -4.14 -7.03
N ASP A 63 -6.03 -4.64 -7.99
CA ASP A 63 -5.67 -4.67 -9.42
C ASP A 63 -5.81 -3.31 -10.12
N THR A 64 -6.19 -2.25 -9.40
CA THR A 64 -6.32 -0.90 -9.96
C THR A 64 -4.97 -0.38 -10.49
N PRO A 65 -4.94 0.16 -11.72
CA PRO A 65 -3.75 0.81 -12.26
C PRO A 65 -3.28 2.00 -11.43
N ILE A 66 -1.97 2.18 -11.34
CA ILE A 66 -1.36 3.37 -10.73
C ILE A 66 -0.55 4.14 -11.77
N ASN A 67 -0.50 5.45 -11.62
CA ASN A 67 0.14 6.37 -12.55
C ASN A 67 1.14 7.27 -11.82
N ASP A 68 2.04 7.87 -12.58
CA ASP A 68 2.99 8.81 -12.02
C ASP A 68 2.26 10.00 -11.38
N GLY A 69 2.66 10.35 -10.16
CA GLY A 69 2.02 11.40 -9.36
C GLY A 69 0.92 10.89 -8.42
N ASP A 70 0.51 9.63 -8.53
CA ASP A 70 -0.54 9.08 -7.65
C ASP A 70 -0.07 8.94 -6.20
N GLU A 71 -1.03 9.12 -5.29
CA GLU A 71 -0.92 8.74 -3.89
C GLU A 71 -1.60 7.38 -3.67
N VAL A 72 -0.84 6.41 -3.17
CA VAL A 72 -1.32 5.05 -2.85
C VAL A 72 -1.23 4.82 -1.35
N ALA A 73 -2.32 4.42 -0.71
CA ALA A 73 -2.37 4.17 0.72
C ALA A 73 -2.70 2.71 1.02
N PHE A 74 -1.94 2.06 1.90
CA PHE A 74 -2.20 0.72 2.41
C PHE A 74 -2.59 0.76 3.89
N PHE A 75 -3.70 0.10 4.23
CA PHE A 75 -4.25 0.13 5.59
C PHE A 75 -5.08 -1.12 5.89
N PRO A 76 -5.22 -1.52 7.18
CA PRO A 76 -6.05 -2.66 7.55
C PRO A 76 -7.54 -2.33 7.39
N PRO A 77 -8.46 -3.32 7.47
CA PRO A 77 -9.88 -3.08 7.43
C PRO A 77 -10.27 -2.10 8.53
N VAL A 78 -11.01 -1.06 8.16
CA VAL A 78 -11.49 -0.08 9.14
C VAL A 78 -12.54 -0.74 10.02
N THR A 79 -12.30 -0.79 11.33
CA THR A 79 -13.36 -1.07 12.29
C THR A 79 -14.18 0.20 12.42
N GLY A 80 -15.33 0.25 11.76
CA GLY A 80 -16.28 1.36 11.92
C GLY A 80 -16.68 1.49 13.40
N GLY A 81 -16.64 2.72 13.90
CA GLY A 81 -17.36 3.15 15.10
C GLY A 81 -18.72 3.72 14.73
#